data_AF-R4IZ71-F1
#
_entry.id   AF-R4IZ71-F1
#
_cell.length_a   1.000
_cell.length_b   1.000
_cell.length_c   1.000
_cell.angle_alpha   90.00
_cell.angle_beta   90.00
_cell.angle_gamma   90.00
#
_symmetry.space_group_name_H-M   'P 1'
#
loop_
_entity.id
_entity.type
_entity.pdbx_description
1 polymer ?
#
loop_
_entity_poly.entity_id
_entity_poly.type
_entity_poly.pdbx_seq_one_letter_code
_entity_poly.pdbx_strand_id
1 'polypeptide(L)'
;MESYAVDPEAGLATSAAELIWTQALLNFHLTDNEILLPLNITAIIGSESIEQLRSQLSSFLGHPCVAFVDESLGCVRILARPEFKGLGSATDNMVLAQTSTGGQYVLSDCPVRSPEKMDKTEKRNKVPRPPNAFILYR
;
A
#
# COMPACT_ATOMS: atom_id res chain seq x y z
N MET A 1 26.48 36.03 5.90
CA MET A 1 25.30 35.87 6.79
C MET A 1 24.13 35.61 5.86
N GLU A 2 24.01 34.37 5.38
CA GLU A 2 22.91 33.98 4.50
C GLU A 2 21.58 34.17 5.24
N SER A 3 20.78 35.10 4.73
CA SER A 3 19.37 35.27 5.08
C SER A 3 18.61 34.11 4.45
N TYR A 4 18.37 33.05 5.22
CA TYR A 4 17.38 32.03 4.84
C TYR A 4 16.01 32.73 4.82
N ALA A 5 15.51 33.00 3.63
CA ALA A 5 14.12 33.36 3.44
C ALA A 5 13.29 32.16 3.86
N VAL A 6 12.77 32.18 5.09
CA VAL A 6 11.80 31.20 5.56
C VAL A 6 10.51 31.56 4.85
N ASP A 7 10.09 30.72 3.91
CA ASP A 7 8.78 30.86 3.28
C ASP A 7 7.72 30.85 4.38
N PRO A 8 6.86 31.88 4.47
CA PRO A 8 5.88 31.98 5.54
C PRO A 8 4.88 30.81 5.56
N GLU A 9 4.64 30.18 4.40
CA GLU A 9 3.84 28.96 4.30
C GLU A 9 4.50 27.75 4.96
N ALA A 10 5.83 27.62 4.89
CA ALA A 10 6.56 26.53 5.52
C ALA A 10 6.45 26.58 7.06
N GLY A 11 6.44 27.79 7.63
CA GLY A 11 6.23 28.00 9.07
C GLY A 11 4.81 27.61 9.52
N LEU A 12 3.80 27.87 8.69
CA LEU A 12 2.41 27.51 8.98
C LEU A 12 2.18 26.00 8.89
N ALA A 13 2.74 25.34 7.88
CA ALA A 13 2.65 23.89 7.68
C ALA A 13 3.34 23.13 8.83
N THR A 14 4.50 23.61 9.28
CA THR A 14 5.21 23.05 10.45
C THR A 14 4.38 23.20 11.71
N SER A 15 3.74 24.36 11.92
CA SER A 15 2.84 24.56 13.06
C SER A 15 1.60 23.65 13.02
N ALA A 16 1.06 23.38 11.83
CA ALA A 16 -0.09 22.49 11.66
C ALA A 16 0.28 21.02 11.93
N ALA A 17 1.43 20.57 11.44
CA ALA A 17 1.95 19.23 11.70
C ALA A 17 2.13 18.98 13.21
N GLU A 18 2.72 19.93 13.94
CA GLU A 18 2.91 19.82 15.39
C GLU A 18 1.58 19.79 16.17
N LEU A 19 0.57 20.55 15.72
CA LEU A 19 -0.78 20.51 16.30
C LEU A 19 -1.43 19.15 16.06
N ILE A 20 -1.36 18.63 14.83
CA ILE A 20 -1.84 17.30 14.48
C ILE A 20 -1.15 16.24 15.34
N TRP A 21 0.17 16.32 15.48
CA TRP A 21 0.96 15.40 16.28
C TRP A 21 0.54 15.40 17.75
N THR A 22 0.41 16.59 18.34
CA THR A 22 -0.04 16.75 19.73
C THR A 22 -1.43 16.16 19.92
N GLN A 23 -2.36 16.42 18.99
CA GLN A 23 -3.70 15.87 19.06
C GLN A 23 -3.69 14.35 18.89
N ALA A 24 -2.84 13.80 18.02
CA ALA A 24 -2.70 12.37 17.83
C ALA A 24 -2.21 11.67 19.11
N LEU A 25 -1.19 12.22 19.78
CA LEU A 25 -0.67 11.70 21.06
C LEU A 25 -1.75 11.55 22.13
N LEU A 26 -2.68 12.53 22.20
CA LEU A 26 -3.80 12.49 23.14
C LEU A 26 -4.82 11.39 22.81
N ASN A 27 -4.90 10.95 21.55
CA ASN A 27 -5.95 10.07 21.05
C ASN A 27 -5.46 8.70 20.56
N PHE A 28 -4.17 8.38 20.63
CA PHE A 28 -3.65 7.09 20.14
C PHE A 28 -4.28 5.86 20.79
N HIS A 29 -4.77 5.99 22.03
CA HIS A 29 -5.53 4.95 22.71
C HIS A 29 -6.90 4.65 22.07
N LEU A 30 -7.39 5.53 21.20
CA LEU A 30 -8.65 5.38 20.45
C LEU A 30 -8.43 5.00 18.98
N THR A 31 -7.22 5.19 18.45
CA THR A 31 -6.92 5.03 17.03
C THR A 31 -5.89 3.93 16.77
N ASP A 32 -5.66 3.02 17.71
CA ASP A 32 -4.68 1.94 17.59
C ASP A 32 -3.27 2.42 17.19
N ASN A 33 -2.89 3.61 17.68
CA ASN A 33 -1.65 4.31 17.31
C ASN A 33 -1.53 4.69 15.82
N GLU A 34 -2.65 4.90 15.15
CA GLU A 34 -2.70 5.42 13.79
C GLU A 34 -3.04 6.92 13.77
N ILE A 35 -2.50 7.64 12.78
CA ILE A 35 -2.91 9.01 12.45
C ILE A 35 -3.77 8.96 11.20
N LEU A 36 -4.97 9.53 11.30
CA LEU A 36 -5.94 9.63 10.20
C LEU A 36 -6.07 11.09 9.76
N LEU A 37 -5.67 11.39 8.54
CA LEU A 37 -5.71 12.75 7.99
C LEU A 37 -6.70 12.85 6.83
N PRO A 38 -7.83 13.54 6.99
CA PRO A 38 -8.76 13.79 5.90
C PRO A 38 -8.06 14.40 4.67
N LEU A 39 -8.43 13.95 3.46
CA LEU A 39 -7.73 14.36 2.23
C LEU A 39 -7.74 15.88 1.99
N ASN A 40 -8.79 16.58 2.40
CA ASN A 40 -8.86 18.04 2.32
C ASN A 40 -7.78 18.73 3.17
N ILE A 41 -7.37 18.13 4.29
CA ILE A 41 -6.28 18.65 5.14
C ILE A 41 -4.92 18.35 4.52
N THR A 42 -4.75 17.18 3.92
CA THR A 42 -3.47 16.77 3.29
C THR A 42 -3.04 17.72 2.18
N ALA A 43 -3.99 18.32 1.45
CA ALA A 43 -3.73 19.34 0.44
C ALA A 43 -3.25 20.68 1.03
N ILE A 44 -3.63 20.98 2.28
CA ILE A 44 -3.29 22.24 2.96
C ILE A 44 -1.92 22.14 3.64
N ILE A 45 -1.64 21.04 4.35
CA ILE A 45 -0.37 20.87 5.06
C ILE A 45 0.77 20.42 4.14
N GLY A 46 0.44 19.87 2.98
CA GLY A 46 1.43 19.38 2.01
C GLY A 46 2.06 18.04 2.38
N SER A 47 2.77 17.45 1.42
CA SER A 47 3.39 16.13 1.57
C SER A 47 4.55 16.10 2.54
N GLU A 48 5.27 17.21 2.71
CA GLU A 48 6.41 17.31 3.63
C GLU A 48 5.96 17.11 5.09
N SER A 49 4.88 17.77 5.51
CA SER A 49 4.29 17.58 6.83
C SER A 49 3.79 16.16 7.07
N ILE A 50 3.30 15.47 6.04
CA ILE A 50 2.88 14.05 6.15
C ILE A 50 4.10 13.17 6.41
N GLU A 51 5.22 13.40 5.73
CA GLU A 51 6.44 12.62 5.94
C GLU A 51 7.09 12.94 7.30
N GLN A 52 6.99 14.18 7.78
CA GLN A 52 7.38 14.55 9.15
C GLN A 52 6.55 13.78 10.19
N LEU A 53 5.23 13.78 10.07
CA LEU A 53 4.33 13.05 10.97
C LEU A 53 4.60 11.54 10.96
N ARG A 54 4.86 10.98 9.77
CA ARG A 54 5.26 9.58 9.61
C ARG A 54 6.58 9.28 10.31
N SER A 55 7.57 10.15 10.16
CA SER A 55 8.88 9.99 10.81
C SER A 55 8.77 10.09 12.33
N GLN A 56 7.97 11.04 12.83
CA GLN A 56 7.66 11.18 14.26
C GLN A 56 6.97 9.93 14.80
N LEU A 57 5.94 9.42 14.11
CA LEU A 57 5.26 8.19 14.50
C LEU A 57 6.20 6.98 14.51
N SER A 58 7.06 6.88 13.49
CA SER A 58 8.04 5.79 13.41
C SER A 58 9.04 5.82 14.56
N SER A 59 9.51 7.01 14.94
CA SER A 59 10.38 7.19 16.10
C SER A 59 9.65 6.90 17.42
N PHE A 60 8.38 7.30 17.53
CA PHE A 60 7.57 7.09 18.74
C PHE A 60 7.26 5.61 18.98
N LEU A 61 6.92 4.87 17.92
CA LEU A 61 6.59 3.45 18.02
C LEU A 61 7.82 2.53 18.02
N GLY A 62 8.99 3.02 17.59
CA GLY A 62 10.18 2.19 17.40
C GLY A 62 10.06 1.20 16.23
N HIS A 63 9.09 1.40 15.34
CA HIS A 63 8.80 0.55 14.20
C HIS A 63 8.69 1.39 12.91
N PRO A 64 9.05 0.84 11.73
CA PRO A 64 8.85 1.52 10.47
C PRO A 64 7.37 1.82 10.23
N CYS A 65 7.02 3.08 9.98
CA CYS A 65 5.66 3.48 9.62
C CYS A 65 5.52 3.68 8.11
N VAL A 66 4.28 3.63 7.63
CA VAL A 66 3.89 3.92 6.24
C VAL A 66 2.77 4.94 6.22
N ALA A 67 2.73 5.77 5.18
CA ALA A 67 1.63 6.68 4.89
C ALA A 67 1.02 6.30 3.53
N PHE A 68 -0.29 6.11 3.46
CA PHE A 68 -0.99 5.79 2.22
C PHE A 68 -2.40 6.37 2.21
N VAL A 69 -2.96 6.59 1.01
CA VAL A 69 -4.34 7.04 0.84
C VAL A 69 -5.28 5.85 1.01
N ASP A 70 -6.25 5.98 1.91
CA ASP A 70 -7.38 5.08 2.06
C ASP A 70 -8.61 5.74 1.41
N GLU A 71 -8.89 5.33 0.17
CA GLU A 71 -10.01 5.88 -0.62
C GLU A 71 -11.37 5.58 0.01
N SER A 72 -11.50 4.49 0.78
CA SER A 72 -12.77 4.12 1.41
C SER A 72 -13.12 5.05 2.57
N LEU A 73 -12.10 5.52 3.29
CA LEU A 73 -12.24 6.48 4.38
C LEU A 73 -12.05 7.93 3.95
N GLY A 74 -11.57 8.18 2.73
CA GLY A 74 -11.28 9.52 2.23
C GLY A 74 -10.19 10.22 3.03
N CYS A 75 -9.17 9.47 3.49
CA CYS A 75 -8.09 10.00 4.32
C CYS A 75 -6.72 9.41 3.93
N VAL A 76 -5.65 10.06 4.37
CA VAL A 76 -4.32 9.45 4.46
C VAL A 76 -4.19 8.80 5.83
N ARG A 77 -3.79 7.53 5.84
CA ARG A 77 -3.51 6.76 7.06
C ARG A 77 -2.01 6.68 7.24
N ILE A 78 -1.55 7.00 8.45
CA ILE A 78 -0.17 6.82 8.87
C ILE A 78 -0.16 5.83 10.03
N LEU A 79 0.47 4.67 9.82
CA LEU A 79 0.46 3.57 10.77
C LEU A 79 1.73 2.72 10.69
N ALA A 80 1.99 1.91 11.72
CA ALA A 80 3.10 0.98 11.73
C ALA A 80 2.97 -0.03 10.57
N ARG A 81 4.03 -0.20 9.78
CA ARG A 81 4.02 -1.10 8.63
C ARG A 81 3.62 -2.51 9.11
N PRO A 82 2.55 -3.10 8.56
CA PRO A 82 2.20 -4.46 8.87
C PRO A 82 3.37 -5.40 8.54
N GLU A 83 3.76 -6.23 9.50
CA GLU A 83 4.81 -7.22 9.27
C GLU A 83 4.33 -8.26 8.26
N PHE A 84 4.87 -8.23 7.05
CA PHE A 84 4.71 -9.34 6.12
C PHE A 84 5.70 -10.45 6.50
N LYS A 85 5.23 -11.45 7.26
CA LYS A 85 6.05 -12.61 7.67
C LYS A 85 6.30 -13.63 6.53
N GLY A 86 6.14 -13.22 5.28
CA GLY A 86 6.23 -14.10 4.11
C GLY A 86 4.96 -14.93 3.91
N LEU A 87 4.85 -15.49 2.70
CA LEU A 87 3.86 -16.51 2.38
C LEU A 87 4.34 -17.85 2.99
N GLY A 88 4.22 -18.03 4.31
CA GLY A 88 4.72 -19.26 4.95
C GLY A 88 4.12 -20.51 4.31
N SER A 89 4.94 -21.51 3.94
CA SER A 89 4.65 -22.86 3.35
C SER A 89 3.49 -23.00 2.33
N ALA A 90 2.84 -21.92 1.90
CA ALA A 90 1.82 -21.92 0.86
C ALA A 90 2.45 -21.85 -0.53
N THR A 91 3.76 -21.56 -0.62
CA THR A 91 4.54 -21.67 -1.85
C THR A 91 5.06 -23.08 -2.12
N ASP A 92 5.12 -23.97 -1.12
CA ASP A 92 5.69 -25.33 -1.31
C ASP A 92 4.86 -26.19 -2.28
N ASN A 93 3.56 -25.85 -2.44
CA ASN A 93 2.66 -26.50 -3.40
C ASN A 93 2.46 -25.69 -4.69
N MET A 94 3.03 -24.49 -4.80
CA MET A 94 3.04 -23.76 -6.07
C MET A 94 4.16 -24.33 -6.93
N VAL A 95 3.83 -25.33 -7.75
CA VAL A 95 4.69 -25.76 -8.87
C VAL A 95 4.88 -24.56 -9.79
N LEU A 96 5.96 -23.81 -9.56
CA LEU A 96 6.43 -22.80 -10.50
C LEU A 96 6.82 -23.57 -11.76
N ALA A 97 6.10 -23.36 -12.86
CA ALA A 97 6.52 -23.87 -14.15
C ALA A 97 7.92 -23.29 -14.43
N GLN A 98 8.95 -24.14 -14.39
CA GLN A 98 10.30 -23.75 -14.74
C GLN A 98 10.31 -23.40 -16.23
N THR A 99 10.18 -22.12 -16.57
CA THR A 99 10.63 -21.64 -17.88
C THR A 99 12.13 -21.40 -17.77
N SER A 100 12.89 -22.33 -18.31
CA SER A 100 14.31 -22.16 -18.53
C SER A 100 14.59 -20.95 -19.43
N THR A 101 15.67 -20.25 -19.09
CA THR A 101 16.52 -19.41 -19.93
C THR A 101 16.39 -17.91 -19.69
N GLY A 102 17.53 -17.35 -19.27
CA GLY A 102 17.68 -15.98 -18.80
C GLY A 102 17.37 -14.90 -19.83
N GLY A 103 17.05 -13.73 -19.30
CA GLY A 103 16.77 -12.53 -20.06
C GLY A 103 16.03 -11.52 -19.20
N GLN A 104 16.79 -10.63 -18.56
CA GLN A 104 16.47 -9.25 -18.22
C GLN A 104 14.99 -8.88 -18.05
N TYR A 105 14.59 -8.57 -16.82
CA TYR A 105 13.30 -7.93 -16.54
C TYR A 105 13.27 -6.56 -17.22
N VAL A 106 12.33 -6.36 -18.15
CA VAL A 106 11.96 -5.05 -18.66
C VAL A 106 10.53 -4.80 -18.24
N LEU A 107 10.34 -3.74 -17.45
CA LEU A 107 9.05 -3.20 -17.08
C LEU A 107 8.34 -2.76 -18.38
N SER A 108 7.31 -3.47 -18.80
CA SER A 108 6.54 -3.11 -20.00
C SER A 108 5.33 -2.28 -19.59
N ASP A 109 5.39 -0.98 -19.87
CA ASP A 109 4.22 -0.11 -19.94
C ASP A 109 3.27 -0.65 -21.03
N CYS A 110 1.99 -0.83 -20.67
CA CYS A 110 0.96 -1.27 -21.60
C CYS A 110 0.29 -0.05 -22.24
N PRO A 111 0.34 0.16 -23.57
CA PRO A 111 -0.68 0.89 -24.27
C PRO A 111 -1.75 -0.09 -24.79
N VAL A 112 -2.99 0.19 -24.40
CA VAL A 112 -4.22 -0.43 -24.90
C VAL A 112 -4.21 -0.46 -26.44
N ARG A 113 -4.27 -1.65 -27.05
CA ARG A 113 -4.69 -1.83 -28.44
C ARG A 113 -5.63 -3.03 -28.61
N SER A 114 -6.58 -2.78 -29.49
CA SER A 114 -7.77 -3.52 -29.90
C SER A 114 -7.49 -4.91 -30.52
N PRO A 115 -8.52 -5.77 -30.63
CA PRO A 115 -8.34 -7.19 -30.94
C PRO A 115 -8.33 -7.42 -32.45
N GLU A 116 -7.21 -7.90 -32.99
CA GLU A 116 -7.19 -8.49 -34.33
C GLU A 116 -6.75 -9.96 -34.27
N LYS A 117 -7.76 -10.78 -34.57
CA LYS A 117 -7.83 -12.19 -34.91
C LYS A 117 -6.50 -12.84 -35.32
N MET A 118 -6.07 -13.84 -34.56
CA MET A 118 -5.24 -14.93 -35.08
C MET A 118 -5.84 -16.27 -34.68
N ASP A 119 -6.27 -17.00 -35.70
CA ASP A 119 -6.87 -18.32 -35.67
C ASP A 119 -5.78 -19.37 -35.40
N LYS A 120 -5.71 -19.88 -34.17
CA LYS A 120 -5.10 -21.17 -33.83
C LYS A 120 -5.88 -21.82 -32.70
N THR A 121 -6.61 -22.88 -33.03
CA THR A 121 -7.38 -23.70 -32.09
C THR A 121 -6.43 -24.55 -31.25
N GLU A 122 -5.89 -23.98 -30.17
CA GLU A 122 -5.25 -24.74 -29.11
C GLU A 122 -6.33 -25.48 -28.31
N LYS A 123 -6.33 -26.81 -28.37
CA LYS A 123 -7.23 -27.65 -27.58
C LYS A 123 -6.91 -27.43 -26.11
N ARG A 124 -7.75 -26.63 -25.44
CA ARG A 124 -7.73 -26.40 -23.99
C ARG A 124 -7.62 -27.74 -23.25
N ASN A 125 -6.57 -27.92 -22.45
CA ASN A 125 -6.39 -29.11 -21.62
C ASN A 125 -7.65 -29.31 -20.76
N LYS A 126 -8.38 -30.39 -21.03
CA LYS A 126 -9.58 -30.72 -20.26
C LYS A 126 -9.14 -31.17 -18.87
N VAL A 127 -9.41 -30.33 -17.86
CA VAL A 127 -9.29 -30.72 -16.46
C VAL A 127 -10.24 -31.90 -16.22
N PRO A 128 -9.75 -33.07 -15.77
CA PRO A 128 -10.63 -34.19 -15.45
C PRO A 128 -11.54 -33.76 -14.30
N ARG A 129 -12.85 -33.84 -14.53
CA ARG A 129 -13.82 -33.55 -13.47
C ARG A 129 -13.75 -34.69 -12.45
N PRO A 130 -13.73 -34.39 -11.13
CA PRO A 130 -13.93 -35.44 -10.15
C PRO A 130 -15.26 -36.14 -10.42
N PRO A 131 -15.35 -37.46 -10.20
CA PRO A 131 -16.60 -38.19 -10.37
C PRO A 131 -17.66 -37.55 -9.47
N ASN A 132 -18.86 -37.35 -10.01
CA ASN A 132 -20.02 -36.91 -9.24
C ASN A 132 -20.25 -37.91 -8.10
N ALA A 133 -19.87 -37.56 -6.89
CA ALA A 133 -20.19 -38.33 -5.71
C ALA A 133 -21.61 -37.97 -5.28
N PHE A 134 -22.53 -38.93 -5.35
CA PHE A 134 -23.87 -38.77 -4.82
C PHE A 134 -23.77 -38.75 -3.29
N ILE A 135 -24.19 -37.67 -2.66
CA ILE A 135 -24.37 -37.65 -1.21
C ILE A 135 -25.70 -38.35 -0.93
N LEU A 136 -25.66 -39.56 -0.37
CA LEU A 136 -26.83 -40.23 0.17
C LEU A 136 -27.16 -39.61 1.52
N TYR A 137 -28.26 -38.87 1.62
CA TYR A 137 -28.86 -38.54 2.91
C TYR A 137 -29.46 -39.82 3.50
N ARG A 138 -29.11 -40.12 4.75
CA ARG A 138 -29.83 -41.07 5.60
C ARG A 138 -30.80 -40.31 6.48
#